data_AF-A0A1F6JL19-F1
#
_entry.id   AF-A0A1F6JL19-F1
#
_cell.length_a   1.000
_cell.length_b   1.000
_cell.length_c   1.000
_cell.angle_alpha   90.00
_cell.angle_beta   90.00
_cell.angle_gamma   90.00
#
_symmetry.space_group_name_H-M   'P 1'
#
loop_
_entity.id
_entity.type
_entity.pdbx_description
1 polymer ?
#
loop_
_entity_poly.entity_id
_entity_poly.type
_entity_poly.pdbx_seq_one_letter_code
_entity_poly.pdbx_strand_id
1 'polypeptide(L)'
;MRRKTRLSRYSEKKQKKTFFLSILGIIVLLFLLFRYGLPTLINFSLFLAGNREPANLVDKKDPLYIAPPVFDSMPVATNSSRIEIKGIGEKNSKIELYINGKKNSEILTNEDGKFSLDVILKSGENIFTVRQLIKDNKSEFSSASTIYFKDTPPMLGITFPSDGANFKKEDRFIEVKGNTDVNVTVTVNGFYSVISESNIFSYTLGLHDGENEIKAIAEDIAGNRTEKSVKVNYSP
;
A
#
# COMPACT_ATOMS: atom_id res chain seq x y z
N MET A 1 -91.77 25.09 35.56
CA MET A 1 -91.16 26.11 34.67
C MET A 1 -90.57 27.24 35.53
N ARG A 2 -89.26 27.24 35.85
CA ARG A 2 -88.65 28.28 36.71
C ARG A 2 -88.50 29.60 35.92
N ARG A 3 -89.23 30.65 36.32
CA ARG A 3 -89.15 32.00 35.73
C ARG A 3 -87.80 32.64 36.05
N LYS A 4 -86.94 32.80 35.04
CA LYS A 4 -85.68 33.57 35.14
C LYS A 4 -85.98 35.02 35.57
N THR A 5 -85.50 35.41 36.75
CA THR A 5 -85.63 36.75 37.35
C THR A 5 -84.91 37.81 36.49
N ARG A 6 -85.38 39.06 36.53
CA ARG A 6 -84.84 40.15 35.68
C ARG A 6 -83.34 40.37 35.89
N LEU A 7 -82.86 40.16 37.12
CA LEU A 7 -81.44 40.23 37.49
C LEU A 7 -80.59 39.16 36.79
N SER A 8 -81.11 37.92 36.65
CA SER A 8 -80.38 36.82 36.02
C SER A 8 -80.25 36.98 34.50
N ARG A 9 -81.21 37.65 33.85
CA ARG A 9 -81.11 37.97 32.40
C ARG A 9 -80.10 39.09 32.14
N TYR A 10 -79.96 40.01 33.08
CA TYR A 10 -78.97 41.09 32.99
C TYR A 10 -77.54 40.56 33.21
N SER A 11 -77.32 39.68 34.20
CA SER A 11 -76.02 39.03 34.41
C SER A 11 -75.63 38.11 33.25
N GLU A 12 -76.58 37.35 32.68
CA GLU A 12 -76.32 36.48 31.52
C GLU A 12 -75.93 37.28 30.27
N LYS A 13 -76.58 38.44 30.02
CA LYS A 13 -76.17 39.35 28.94
C LYS A 13 -74.80 39.98 29.18
N LYS A 14 -74.49 40.39 30.43
CA LYS A 14 -73.19 40.96 30.79
C LYS A 14 -72.07 39.92 30.64
N GLN A 15 -72.29 38.69 31.10
CA GLN A 15 -71.35 37.58 30.99
C GLN A 15 -71.10 37.17 29.54
N LYS A 16 -72.14 37.12 28.70
CA LYS A 16 -71.98 36.85 27.25
C LYS A 16 -71.17 37.95 26.55
N LYS A 17 -71.39 39.22 26.91
CA LYS A 17 -70.62 40.35 26.37
C LYS A 17 -69.15 40.29 26.79
N THR A 18 -68.86 40.03 28.07
CA THR A 18 -67.47 39.91 28.55
C THR A 18 -66.76 38.68 27.97
N PHE A 19 -67.46 37.56 27.83
CA PHE A 19 -66.93 36.33 27.22
C PHE A 19 -66.61 36.53 25.73
N PHE A 20 -67.47 37.22 25.00
CA PHE A 20 -67.22 37.57 23.61
C PHE A 20 -66.04 38.54 23.47
N LEU A 21 -65.95 39.56 24.33
CA LEU A 21 -64.83 40.51 24.35
C LEU A 21 -63.50 39.82 24.68
N SER A 22 -63.47 38.85 25.60
CA SER A 22 -62.26 38.10 25.93
C SER A 22 -61.82 37.19 24.78
N ILE A 23 -62.76 36.51 24.10
CA ILE A 23 -62.47 35.71 22.91
C ILE A 23 -61.91 36.59 21.79
N LEU A 24 -62.52 37.74 21.54
CA LEU A 24 -62.04 38.69 20.54
C LEU A 24 -60.64 39.20 20.89
N GLY A 25 -60.38 39.49 22.17
CA GLY A 25 -59.04 39.87 22.65
C GLY A 25 -58.00 38.77 22.42
N ILE A 26 -58.34 37.51 22.69
CA ILE A 26 -57.43 36.36 22.44
C ILE A 26 -57.17 36.20 20.95
N ILE A 27 -58.18 36.34 20.09
CA ILE A 27 -58.00 36.26 18.63
C ILE A 27 -57.09 37.37 18.13
N VAL A 28 -57.28 38.61 18.62
CA VAL A 28 -56.40 39.74 18.28
C VAL A 28 -54.97 39.49 18.78
N LEU A 29 -54.81 38.97 20.00
CA LEU A 29 -53.50 38.63 20.55
C LEU A 29 -52.79 37.55 19.72
N LEU A 30 -53.50 36.47 19.36
CA LEU A 30 -52.98 35.41 18.50
C LEU A 30 -52.63 35.97 17.11
N PHE A 31 -53.48 36.81 16.53
CA PHE A 31 -53.19 37.47 15.26
C PHE A 31 -51.91 38.30 15.34
N LEU A 32 -51.72 39.08 16.41
CA LEU A 32 -50.49 39.84 16.62
C LEU A 32 -49.26 38.95 16.83
N LEU A 33 -49.40 37.84 17.57
CA LEU A 33 -48.32 36.86 17.76
C LEU A 33 -47.93 36.16 16.45
N PHE A 34 -48.89 35.74 15.64
CA PHE A 34 -48.59 35.12 14.35
C PHE A 34 -48.05 36.14 13.34
N ARG A 35 -48.61 37.35 13.31
CA ARG A 35 -48.23 38.38 12.35
C ARG A 35 -46.89 39.04 12.67
N TYR A 36 -46.60 39.28 13.94
CA TYR A 36 -45.43 40.03 14.37
C TYR A 36 -44.49 39.21 15.27
N GLY A 37 -45.01 38.32 16.12
CA GLY A 37 -44.20 37.51 17.04
C GLY A 37 -43.36 36.44 16.36
N LEU A 38 -43.90 35.72 15.38
CA LEU A 38 -43.12 34.70 14.64
C LEU A 38 -41.96 35.32 13.84
N PRO A 39 -42.15 36.40 13.04
CA PRO A 39 -41.05 37.06 12.36
C PRO A 39 -39.97 37.59 13.31
N THR A 40 -40.34 38.18 14.46
CA THR A 40 -39.36 38.67 15.43
C THR A 40 -38.58 37.55 16.08
N LEU A 41 -39.21 36.39 16.34
CA LEU A 41 -38.52 35.21 16.88
C LEU A 41 -37.50 34.63 15.89
N ILE A 42 -37.82 34.58 14.59
CA ILE A 42 -36.88 34.16 13.54
C ILE A 42 -35.69 35.12 13.48
N ASN A 43 -35.94 36.43 13.47
CA ASN A 43 -34.88 37.43 13.41
C ASN A 43 -34.02 37.44 14.68
N PHE A 44 -34.61 37.24 15.86
CA PHE A 44 -33.89 37.10 17.13
C PHE A 44 -33.06 35.81 17.15
N SER A 45 -33.57 34.70 16.62
CA SER A 45 -32.81 33.45 16.45
C SER A 45 -31.61 33.64 15.52
N LEU A 46 -31.77 34.38 14.42
CA LEU A 46 -30.66 34.69 13.51
C LEU A 46 -29.64 35.62 14.15
N PHE A 47 -30.09 36.61 14.93
CA PHE A 47 -29.21 37.49 15.69
C PHE A 47 -28.40 36.73 16.76
N LEU A 48 -29.04 35.82 17.50
CA LEU A 48 -28.36 34.95 18.48
C LEU A 48 -27.46 33.90 17.83
N ALA A 49 -27.80 33.43 16.62
CA ALA A 49 -26.94 32.55 15.84
C ALA A 49 -25.63 33.24 15.41
N GLY A 50 -25.56 34.58 15.54
CA GLY A 50 -24.44 35.39 15.09
C GLY A 50 -24.27 35.30 13.57
N ASN A 51 -23.33 36.05 13.02
CA ASN A 51 -22.97 36.05 11.59
C ASN A 51 -22.35 34.72 11.10
N ARG A 52 -22.82 33.57 11.58
CA ARG A 52 -22.68 32.33 10.84
C ARG A 52 -23.61 32.48 9.65
N GLU A 53 -23.02 32.77 8.48
CA GLU A 53 -23.62 32.39 7.22
C GLU A 53 -24.34 31.05 7.42
N PRO A 54 -25.58 30.87 6.93
CA PRO A 54 -26.15 29.53 6.91
C PRO A 54 -25.05 28.67 6.34
N ALA A 55 -24.50 27.75 7.14
CA ALA A 55 -23.40 26.93 6.70
C ALA A 55 -23.91 26.41 5.38
N ASN A 56 -23.33 26.90 4.28
CA ASN A 56 -23.68 26.38 3.01
C ASN A 56 -23.38 24.92 3.24
N LEU A 57 -24.42 24.11 3.26
CA LEU A 57 -24.31 22.73 2.85
C LEU A 57 -23.99 22.82 1.35
N VAL A 58 -22.87 23.49 1.00
CA VAL A 58 -22.00 23.00 -0.04
C VAL A 58 -21.84 21.58 0.41
N ASP A 59 -22.50 20.69 -0.31
CA ASP A 59 -22.11 19.31 -0.37
C ASP A 59 -20.61 19.32 -0.16
N LYS A 60 -20.12 18.89 1.01
CA LYS A 60 -18.79 18.33 1.05
C LYS A 60 -18.93 17.20 0.05
N LYS A 61 -18.66 17.49 -1.22
CA LYS A 61 -18.40 16.49 -2.24
C LYS A 61 -17.30 15.73 -1.57
N ASP A 62 -17.64 14.58 -1.01
CA ASP A 62 -16.65 13.66 -0.50
C ASP A 62 -15.59 13.62 -1.59
N PRO A 63 -14.32 13.95 -1.28
CA PRO A 63 -13.28 13.94 -2.28
C PRO A 63 -13.38 12.56 -2.93
N LEU A 64 -13.65 12.58 -4.25
CA LEU A 64 -13.95 11.37 -5.01
C LEU A 64 -12.89 10.35 -4.64
N TYR A 65 -13.29 9.25 -3.99
CA TYR A 65 -12.32 8.25 -3.56
C TYR A 65 -11.71 7.64 -4.82
N ILE A 66 -10.39 7.78 -4.96
CA ILE A 66 -9.63 7.23 -6.08
C ILE A 66 -8.83 6.06 -5.53
N ALA A 67 -9.08 4.86 -6.04
CA ALA A 67 -8.31 3.68 -5.67
C ALA A 67 -6.82 3.88 -6.03
N PRO A 68 -5.89 3.47 -5.16
CA PRO A 68 -4.47 3.53 -5.50
C PRO A 68 -4.14 2.54 -6.63
N PRO A 69 -3.15 2.84 -7.49
CA PRO A 69 -2.66 1.88 -8.48
C PRO A 69 -1.98 0.69 -7.79
N VAL A 70 -1.90 -0.42 -8.52
CA VAL A 70 -1.29 -1.67 -8.05
C VAL A 70 -0.20 -2.07 -9.03
N PHE A 71 0.95 -2.52 -8.52
CA PHE A 71 1.99 -3.11 -9.36
C PHE A 71 1.64 -4.53 -9.78
N ASP A 72 2.11 -4.94 -10.95
CA ASP A 72 2.21 -6.35 -11.31
C ASP A 72 3.27 -7.03 -10.42
N SER A 73 3.38 -8.36 -10.49
CA SER A 73 4.41 -9.10 -9.75
C SER A 73 5.81 -8.59 -10.11
N MET A 74 6.53 -8.08 -9.10
CA MET A 74 7.90 -7.59 -9.23
C MET A 74 8.88 -8.63 -8.66
N PRO A 75 10.10 -8.76 -9.21
CA PRO A 75 11.13 -9.59 -8.60
C PRO A 75 11.60 -8.97 -7.27
N VAL A 76 12.02 -9.81 -6.33
CA VAL A 76 12.56 -9.33 -5.04
C VAL A 76 13.99 -8.77 -5.17
N ALA A 77 14.74 -9.22 -6.18
CA ALA A 77 16.09 -8.76 -6.48
C ALA A 77 16.39 -8.92 -7.98
N THR A 78 17.39 -8.17 -8.46
CA THR A 78 17.86 -8.24 -9.85
C THR A 78 19.33 -7.84 -9.93
N ASN A 79 20.03 -8.37 -10.93
CA ASN A 79 21.37 -7.95 -11.30
C ASN A 79 21.40 -6.95 -12.46
N SER A 80 20.24 -6.61 -13.01
CA SER A 80 20.11 -5.56 -14.02
C SER A 80 19.83 -4.22 -13.34
N SER A 81 20.64 -3.21 -13.66
CA SER A 81 20.41 -1.83 -13.22
C SER A 81 19.17 -1.20 -13.88
N ARG A 82 18.61 -1.82 -14.93
CA ARG A 82 17.35 -1.41 -15.57
C ARG A 82 16.28 -2.45 -15.34
N ILE A 83 15.09 -2.02 -14.97
CA ILE A 83 13.90 -2.89 -14.87
C ILE A 83 12.66 -2.21 -15.46
N GLU A 84 11.83 -3.01 -16.12
CA GLU A 84 10.50 -2.60 -16.55
C GLU A 84 9.50 -2.85 -15.41
N ILE A 85 8.83 -1.79 -14.96
CA ILE A 85 7.80 -1.85 -13.93
C ILE A 85 6.43 -1.74 -14.58
N LYS A 86 5.55 -2.67 -14.25
CA LYS A 86 4.18 -2.74 -14.76
C LYS A 86 3.17 -2.65 -13.64
N GLY A 87 1.96 -2.25 -13.99
CA GLY A 87 0.84 -2.26 -13.07
C GLY A 87 -0.45 -1.75 -13.70
N ILE A 88 -1.45 -1.61 -12.84
CA ILE A 88 -2.80 -1.22 -13.19
C ILE A 88 -3.22 -0.03 -12.32
N GLY A 89 -3.73 1.00 -12.97
CA GLY A 89 -4.45 2.12 -12.38
C GLY A 89 -5.79 2.34 -13.08
N GLU A 90 -6.36 3.51 -12.90
CA GLU A 90 -7.59 3.92 -13.58
C GLU A 90 -7.29 4.31 -15.03
N LYS A 91 -8.24 4.03 -15.94
CA LYS A 91 -8.08 4.24 -17.39
C LYS A 91 -7.75 5.69 -17.73
N ASN A 92 -6.82 5.88 -18.66
CA ASN A 92 -6.36 7.21 -19.12
C ASN A 92 -5.99 8.17 -17.96
N SER A 93 -5.55 7.65 -16.82
CA SER A 93 -5.11 8.45 -15.67
C SER A 93 -3.59 8.63 -15.68
N LYS A 94 -3.11 9.66 -14.98
CA LYS A 94 -1.69 9.92 -14.82
C LYS A 94 -1.18 9.22 -13.56
N ILE A 95 -0.17 8.37 -13.69
CA ILE A 95 0.55 7.72 -12.61
C ILE A 95 1.82 8.53 -12.28
N GLU A 96 2.02 8.87 -11.01
CA GLU A 96 3.30 9.36 -10.49
C GLU A 96 4.04 8.20 -9.82
N LEU A 97 5.24 7.89 -10.29
CA LEU A 97 6.14 6.94 -9.66
C LEU A 97 7.08 7.63 -8.68
N TYR A 98 7.24 7.01 -7.52
CA TYR A 98 8.19 7.40 -6.49
C TYR A 98 9.17 6.26 -6.21
N ILE A 99 10.44 6.61 -6.08
CA ILE A 99 11.52 5.70 -5.67
C ILE A 99 12.19 6.28 -4.45
N ASN A 100 12.25 5.50 -3.37
CA ASN A 100 12.81 5.92 -2.08
C ASN A 100 12.19 7.26 -1.60
N GLY A 101 10.87 7.39 -1.76
CA GLY A 101 10.10 8.57 -1.37
C GLY A 101 10.25 9.80 -2.27
N LYS A 102 11.08 9.76 -3.33
CA LYS A 102 11.26 10.86 -4.28
C LYS A 102 10.55 10.56 -5.58
N LYS A 103 9.79 11.55 -6.09
CA LYS A 103 9.15 11.46 -7.40
C LYS A 103 10.22 11.24 -8.46
N ASN A 104 10.08 10.15 -9.22
CA ASN A 104 11.03 9.74 -10.25
C ASN A 104 10.50 10.05 -11.65
N SER A 105 9.26 9.66 -11.94
CA SER A 105 8.68 9.77 -13.28
C SER A 105 7.16 9.88 -13.25
N GLU A 106 6.56 10.19 -14.40
CA GLU A 106 5.12 10.16 -14.62
C GLU A 106 4.81 9.40 -15.91
N ILE A 107 3.69 8.68 -15.94
CA ILE A 107 3.21 8.00 -17.14
C ILE A 107 1.67 8.00 -17.19
N LEU A 108 1.11 7.93 -18.40
CA LEU A 108 -0.33 7.73 -18.59
C LEU A 108 -0.63 6.24 -18.71
N THR A 109 -1.68 5.79 -18.02
CA THR A 109 -2.24 4.45 -18.27
C THR A 109 -2.94 4.42 -19.63
N ASN A 110 -2.99 3.24 -20.26
CA ASN A 110 -3.77 3.03 -21.48
C ASN A 110 -5.29 2.91 -21.22
N GLU A 111 -6.06 2.59 -22.27
CA GLU A 111 -7.52 2.40 -22.22
C GLU A 111 -7.97 1.21 -21.33
N ASP A 112 -7.05 0.31 -21.00
CA ASP A 112 -7.25 -0.80 -20.08
C ASP A 112 -6.79 -0.47 -18.65
N GLY A 113 -6.26 0.73 -18.41
CA GLY A 113 -5.70 1.15 -17.12
C GLY A 113 -4.29 0.62 -16.85
N LYS A 114 -3.64 -0.02 -17.81
CA LYS A 114 -2.28 -0.55 -17.65
C LYS A 114 -1.23 0.52 -17.86
N PHE A 115 -0.16 0.47 -17.09
CA PHE A 115 1.05 1.26 -17.29
C PHE A 115 2.29 0.36 -17.34
N SER A 116 3.30 0.79 -18.09
CA SER A 116 4.63 0.18 -18.10
C SER A 116 5.70 1.26 -18.22
N LEU A 117 6.77 1.17 -17.44
CA LEU A 117 7.83 2.17 -17.41
C LEU A 117 9.20 1.53 -17.10
N ASP A 118 10.23 1.99 -17.80
CA ASP A 118 11.62 1.60 -17.51
C ASP A 118 12.20 2.47 -16.40
N VAL A 119 12.84 1.82 -15.41
CA VAL A 119 13.53 2.49 -14.30
C VAL A 119 14.99 2.07 -14.23
N ILE A 120 15.83 3.04 -13.87
CA ILE A 120 17.21 2.79 -13.45
C ILE A 120 17.28 2.67 -11.93
N LEU A 121 17.75 1.52 -11.45
CA LEU A 121 17.94 1.17 -10.05
C LEU A 121 19.25 1.73 -9.50
N LYS A 122 19.27 2.00 -8.20
CA LYS A 122 20.50 2.28 -7.44
C LYS A 122 20.94 1.03 -6.70
N SER A 123 22.25 0.86 -6.51
CA SER A 123 22.78 -0.30 -5.79
C SER A 123 22.13 -0.42 -4.40
N GLY A 124 21.78 -1.65 -4.02
CA GLY A 124 21.05 -1.95 -2.81
C GLY A 124 19.53 -1.82 -2.96
N GLU A 125 18.88 -1.34 -1.91
CA GLU A 125 17.42 -1.31 -1.79
C GLU A 125 16.78 -0.18 -2.62
N ASN A 126 15.76 -0.53 -3.41
CA ASN A 126 14.91 0.41 -4.14
C ASN A 126 13.46 0.16 -3.77
N ILE A 127 12.82 1.15 -3.14
CA ILE A 127 11.44 1.08 -2.68
C ILE A 127 10.56 1.88 -3.65
N PHE A 128 9.59 1.19 -4.25
CA PHE A 128 8.67 1.72 -5.24
C PHE A 128 7.30 1.97 -4.64
N THR A 129 6.77 3.17 -4.89
CA THR A 129 5.36 3.49 -4.65
C THR A 129 4.81 4.27 -5.83
N VAL A 130 3.54 4.06 -6.16
CA VAL A 130 2.84 4.83 -7.18
C VAL A 130 1.58 5.44 -6.61
N ARG A 131 1.14 6.54 -7.21
CA ARG A 131 -0.22 7.08 -7.00
C ARG A 131 -0.74 7.63 -8.32
N GLN A 132 -2.05 7.74 -8.45
CA GLN A 132 -2.67 8.28 -9.66
C GLN A 132 -3.33 9.64 -9.42
N LEU A 133 -3.35 10.43 -10.49
CA LEU A 133 -3.93 11.76 -10.55
C LEU A 133 -5.08 11.74 -11.53
N ILE A 134 -6.24 12.16 -11.05
CA ILE A 134 -7.48 12.23 -11.82
C ILE A 134 -8.04 13.62 -11.63
N LYS A 135 -7.93 14.44 -12.68
CA LYS A 135 -8.20 15.89 -12.61
C LYS A 135 -7.31 16.51 -11.52
N ASP A 136 -7.90 17.15 -10.51
CA ASP A 136 -7.18 17.80 -9.42
C ASP A 136 -7.01 16.92 -8.17
N ASN A 137 -7.56 15.69 -8.20
CA ASN A 137 -7.52 14.76 -7.07
C ASN A 137 -6.41 13.73 -7.23
N LYS A 138 -5.87 13.28 -6.10
CA LYS A 138 -4.82 12.27 -6.02
C LYS A 138 -5.33 11.06 -5.23
N SER A 139 -4.96 9.86 -5.66
CA SER A 139 -5.13 8.68 -4.83
C SER A 139 -4.15 8.69 -3.65
N GLU A 140 -4.41 7.81 -2.68
CA GLU A 140 -3.36 7.34 -1.77
C GLU A 140 -2.22 6.66 -2.55
N PHE A 141 -1.09 6.46 -1.89
CA PHE A 141 -0.01 5.65 -2.44
C PHE A 141 -0.39 4.16 -2.48
N SER A 142 0.15 3.46 -3.46
CA SER A 142 0.16 2.00 -3.51
C SER A 142 0.87 1.40 -2.30
N SER A 143 0.69 0.10 -2.09
CA SER A 143 1.62 -0.68 -1.29
C SER A 143 3.05 -0.50 -1.82
N ALA A 144 4.01 -0.44 -0.90
CA ALA A 144 5.42 -0.35 -1.26
C ALA A 144 5.91 -1.70 -1.80
N SER A 145 6.60 -1.67 -2.94
CA SER A 145 7.30 -2.83 -3.50
C SER A 145 8.80 -2.58 -3.41
N THR A 146 9.57 -3.55 -2.92
CA THR A 146 11.02 -3.41 -2.75
C THR A 146 11.74 -4.31 -3.74
N ILE A 147 12.74 -3.76 -4.43
CA ILE A 147 13.68 -4.53 -5.27
C ILE A 147 15.10 -4.25 -4.80
N TYR A 148 15.85 -5.32 -4.52
CA TYR A 148 17.29 -5.22 -4.27
C TYR A 148 18.08 -5.33 -5.59
N PHE A 149 18.79 -4.26 -5.95
CA PHE A 149 19.72 -4.29 -7.07
C PHE A 149 21.12 -4.65 -6.57
N LYS A 150 21.65 -5.77 -7.05
CA LYS A 150 23.01 -6.25 -6.75
C LYS A 150 23.67 -6.72 -8.04
N ASP A 151 24.77 -6.07 -8.43
CA ASP A 151 25.53 -6.34 -9.65
C ASP A 151 26.84 -7.09 -9.41
N THR A 152 27.13 -7.43 -8.15
CA THR A 152 28.34 -8.15 -7.76
C THR A 152 28.07 -9.64 -7.56
N PRO A 153 28.79 -10.52 -8.27
CA PRO A 153 28.72 -11.96 -8.03
C PRO A 153 29.12 -12.36 -6.62
N PRO A 154 28.54 -13.45 -6.08
CA PRO A 154 28.87 -13.92 -4.75
C PRO A 154 30.31 -14.45 -4.68
N MET A 155 30.97 -14.32 -3.54
CA MET A 155 32.24 -15.00 -3.29
C MET A 155 32.05 -16.52 -3.33
N LEU A 156 33.02 -17.23 -3.90
CA LEU A 156 33.09 -18.68 -3.86
C LEU A 156 34.55 -19.13 -3.79
N GLY A 157 34.87 -19.90 -2.76
CA GLY A 157 36.17 -20.57 -2.61
C GLY A 157 35.99 -22.01 -2.17
N ILE A 158 36.69 -22.94 -2.83
CA ILE A 158 36.77 -24.34 -2.42
C ILE A 158 37.99 -24.47 -1.49
N THR A 159 37.76 -24.85 -0.23
CA THR A 159 38.84 -25.04 0.76
C THR A 159 39.28 -26.50 0.85
N PHE A 160 38.40 -27.43 0.49
CA PHE A 160 38.72 -28.84 0.36
C PHE A 160 37.82 -29.47 -0.72
N PRO A 161 38.35 -30.35 -1.59
CA PRO A 161 39.75 -30.72 -1.69
C PRO A 161 40.62 -29.61 -2.31
N SER A 162 41.93 -29.70 -2.12
CA SER A 162 42.88 -28.89 -2.88
C SER A 162 42.95 -29.39 -4.32
N ASP A 163 43.21 -28.49 -5.26
CA ASP A 163 43.43 -28.86 -6.65
C ASP A 163 44.62 -29.83 -6.79
N GLY A 164 44.45 -30.89 -7.58
CA GLY A 164 45.42 -31.97 -7.75
C GLY A 164 45.50 -32.97 -6.59
N ALA A 165 44.58 -32.93 -5.61
CA ALA A 165 44.59 -33.89 -4.50
C ALA A 165 44.43 -35.34 -4.99
N ASN A 166 45.09 -36.27 -4.29
CA ASN A 166 45.01 -37.70 -4.58
C ASN A 166 44.30 -38.42 -3.43
N PHE A 167 43.33 -39.25 -3.78
CA PHE A 167 42.48 -40.01 -2.87
C PHE A 167 42.66 -41.51 -3.11
N LYS A 168 42.58 -42.29 -2.03
CA LYS A 168 42.78 -43.76 -2.06
C LYS A 168 41.49 -44.49 -1.76
N LYS A 169 41.52 -45.82 -1.77
CA LYS A 169 40.39 -46.72 -1.50
C LYS A 169 39.43 -46.26 -0.39
N GLU A 170 39.97 -45.77 0.73
CA GLU A 170 39.20 -45.33 1.90
C GLU A 170 38.36 -44.06 1.63
N ASP A 171 38.74 -43.26 0.64
CA ASP A 171 38.21 -41.93 0.33
C ASP A 171 37.24 -41.94 -0.87
N ARG A 172 36.51 -43.05 -1.07
CA ARG A 172 35.53 -43.15 -2.18
C ARG A 172 34.48 -42.02 -2.12
N PHE A 173 34.21 -41.51 -0.93
CA PHE A 173 33.36 -40.34 -0.71
C PHE A 173 34.16 -39.27 0.02
N ILE A 174 34.18 -38.07 -0.54
CA ILE A 174 34.85 -36.91 0.06
C ILE A 174 33.84 -35.82 0.36
N GLU A 175 34.10 -35.02 1.40
CA GLU A 175 33.28 -33.87 1.74
C GLU A 175 33.86 -32.61 1.12
N VAL A 176 33.32 -32.16 -0.03
CA VAL A 176 33.71 -30.90 -0.65
C VAL A 176 33.27 -29.76 0.25
N LYS A 177 34.21 -28.90 0.64
CA LYS A 177 33.99 -27.78 1.56
C LYS A 177 34.50 -26.48 0.95
N GLY A 178 33.88 -25.38 1.33
CA GLY A 178 34.32 -24.06 0.93
C GLY A 178 33.57 -22.94 1.61
N ASN A 179 33.88 -21.70 1.25
CA ASN A 179 33.25 -20.50 1.79
C ASN A 179 32.49 -19.76 0.69
N THR A 180 31.40 -19.11 1.06
CA THR A 180 30.61 -18.25 0.17
C THR A 180 30.03 -17.05 0.94
N ASP A 181 29.23 -16.23 0.27
CA ASP A 181 28.53 -15.11 0.89
C ASP A 181 27.21 -15.55 1.55
N VAL A 182 26.63 -14.67 2.38
CA VAL A 182 25.30 -14.86 2.97
C VAL A 182 24.20 -14.87 1.89
N ASN A 183 23.11 -15.62 2.15
CA ASN A 183 21.93 -15.69 1.27
C ASN A 183 22.25 -16.12 -0.18
N VAL A 184 23.22 -17.02 -0.33
CA VAL A 184 23.63 -17.64 -1.59
C VAL A 184 23.21 -19.09 -1.59
N THR A 185 22.92 -19.62 -2.78
CA THR A 185 22.76 -21.05 -3.01
C THR A 185 24.03 -21.58 -3.67
N VAL A 186 24.57 -22.68 -3.15
CA VAL A 186 25.75 -23.34 -3.75
C VAL A 186 25.37 -24.73 -4.26
N THR A 187 25.89 -25.07 -5.44
CA THR A 187 25.79 -26.40 -6.03
C THR A 187 27.19 -26.97 -6.27
N VAL A 188 27.35 -28.27 -6.09
CA VAL A 188 28.57 -29.03 -6.40
C VAL A 188 28.19 -30.11 -7.41
N ASN A 189 28.79 -30.07 -8.61
CA ASN A 189 28.43 -30.92 -9.75
C ASN A 189 26.93 -30.96 -10.05
N GLY A 190 26.24 -29.81 -9.86
CA GLY A 190 24.81 -29.65 -10.10
C GLY A 190 23.90 -30.05 -8.92
N PHE A 191 24.45 -30.56 -7.82
CA PHE A 191 23.69 -30.92 -6.62
C PHE A 191 23.80 -29.84 -5.54
N TYR A 192 22.69 -29.53 -4.85
CA TYR A 192 22.68 -28.53 -3.78
C TYR A 192 23.56 -28.95 -2.59
N SER A 193 24.42 -28.05 -2.14
CA SER A 193 25.19 -28.19 -0.91
C SER A 193 24.46 -27.61 0.30
N VAL A 194 24.79 -28.08 1.50
CA VAL A 194 24.32 -27.47 2.75
C VAL A 194 25.23 -26.30 3.10
N ILE A 195 24.67 -25.17 3.53
CA ILE A 195 25.43 -24.00 3.98
C ILE A 195 25.18 -23.81 5.48
N SER A 196 26.26 -23.72 6.26
CA SER A 196 26.19 -23.46 7.70
C SER A 196 26.00 -21.98 8.02
N GLU A 197 25.70 -21.66 9.28
CA GLU A 197 25.59 -20.27 9.76
C GLU A 197 26.89 -19.46 9.60
N SER A 198 28.04 -20.13 9.47
CA SER A 198 29.34 -19.50 9.21
C SER A 198 29.64 -19.35 7.71
N ASN A 199 28.65 -19.52 6.83
CA ASN A 199 28.77 -19.48 5.37
C ASN A 199 29.78 -20.49 4.78
N ILE A 200 29.96 -21.62 5.48
CA ILE A 200 30.72 -22.75 4.98
C ILE A 200 29.75 -23.67 4.27
N PHE A 201 29.95 -23.89 2.97
CA PHE A 201 29.19 -24.90 2.24
C PHE A 201 29.87 -26.27 2.34
N SER A 202 29.08 -27.32 2.41
CA SER A 202 29.57 -28.69 2.28
C SER A 202 28.66 -29.61 1.46
N TYR A 203 29.29 -30.54 0.74
CA TYR A 203 28.62 -31.56 -0.04
C TYR A 203 29.43 -32.86 -0.08
N THR A 204 28.80 -33.99 0.18
CA THR A 204 29.43 -35.31 0.06
C THR A 204 29.41 -35.78 -1.39
N LEU A 205 30.58 -35.83 -2.01
CA LEU A 205 30.76 -36.25 -3.40
C LEU A 205 31.36 -37.66 -3.45
N GLY A 206 30.75 -38.55 -4.24
CA GLY A 206 31.37 -39.83 -4.61
C GLY A 206 32.36 -39.65 -5.75
N LEU A 207 33.55 -40.24 -5.61
CA LEU A 207 34.60 -40.21 -6.63
C LEU A 207 34.51 -41.43 -7.55
N HIS A 208 34.87 -41.23 -8.81
CA HIS A 208 35.07 -42.25 -9.83
C HIS A 208 36.56 -42.55 -10.00
N ASP A 209 36.91 -43.74 -10.49
CA ASP A 209 38.30 -44.12 -10.74
C ASP A 209 38.97 -43.16 -11.74
N GLY A 210 40.15 -42.63 -11.39
CA GLY A 210 40.90 -41.65 -12.18
C GLY A 210 40.60 -40.19 -11.82
N GLU A 211 40.69 -39.30 -12.82
CA GLU A 211 40.50 -37.86 -12.65
C GLU A 211 39.00 -37.53 -12.46
N ASN A 212 38.69 -36.75 -11.43
CA ASN A 212 37.38 -36.23 -11.11
C ASN A 212 37.42 -34.70 -11.15
N GLU A 213 36.57 -34.09 -11.96
CA GLU A 213 36.35 -32.64 -11.92
C GLU A 213 35.22 -32.31 -10.94
N ILE A 214 35.51 -31.40 -10.02
CA ILE A 214 34.57 -30.90 -9.01
C ILE A 214 34.29 -29.45 -9.32
N LYS A 215 33.10 -29.18 -9.83
CA LYS A 215 32.61 -27.85 -10.20
C LYS A 215 31.62 -27.36 -9.15
N ALA A 216 31.96 -26.27 -8.48
CA ALA A 216 31.08 -25.56 -7.57
C ALA A 216 30.53 -24.29 -8.23
N ILE A 217 29.24 -24.02 -8.07
CA ILE A 217 28.58 -22.79 -8.54
C ILE A 217 27.82 -22.16 -7.38
N ALA A 218 28.11 -20.89 -7.10
CA ALA A 218 27.40 -20.04 -6.16
C ALA A 218 26.47 -19.09 -6.92
N GLU A 219 25.21 -18.99 -6.49
CA GLU A 219 24.21 -18.09 -7.06
C GLU A 219 23.48 -17.29 -5.98
N ASP A 220 23.40 -15.97 -6.12
CA ASP A 220 22.70 -15.10 -5.18
C ASP A 220 21.23 -14.86 -5.58
N ILE A 221 20.48 -14.17 -4.70
CA ILE A 221 19.06 -13.84 -4.93
C ILE A 221 18.80 -12.96 -6.15
N ALA A 222 19.81 -12.22 -6.63
CA ALA A 222 19.74 -11.34 -7.79
C ALA A 222 20.09 -12.08 -9.10
N GLY A 223 20.47 -13.37 -9.00
CA GLY A 223 20.87 -14.21 -10.13
C GLY A 223 22.33 -14.06 -10.53
N ASN A 224 23.17 -13.40 -9.72
CA ASN A 224 24.61 -13.35 -10.00
C ASN A 224 25.25 -14.69 -9.65
N ARG A 225 26.22 -15.12 -10.48
CA ARG A 225 26.85 -16.43 -10.36
C ARG A 225 28.37 -16.35 -10.34
N THR A 226 28.98 -17.19 -9.51
CA THR A 226 30.42 -17.45 -9.50
C THR A 226 30.67 -18.94 -9.59
N GLU A 227 31.61 -19.34 -10.43
CA GLU A 227 31.98 -20.74 -10.66
C GLU A 227 33.45 -20.99 -10.29
N LYS A 228 33.70 -22.14 -9.67
CA LYS A 228 35.06 -22.64 -9.37
C LYS A 228 35.12 -24.13 -9.64
N SER A 229 36.23 -24.58 -10.22
CA SER A 229 36.51 -26.00 -10.41
C SER A 229 37.85 -26.39 -9.78
N VAL A 230 37.92 -27.60 -9.25
CA VAL A 230 39.16 -28.29 -8.85
C VAL A 230 39.15 -29.70 -9.43
N LYS A 231 40.33 -30.22 -9.73
CA LYS A 231 40.53 -31.59 -10.20
C LYS A 231 41.17 -32.42 -9.12
N VAL A 232 40.71 -33.65 -8.96
CA VAL A 232 41.30 -34.60 -8.00
C VAL A 232 41.44 -35.97 -8.67
N ASN A 233 42.35 -36.80 -8.19
CA ASN A 233 42.55 -38.14 -8.72
C ASN A 233 42.23 -39.19 -7.66
N TYR A 234 41.45 -40.21 -8.02
CA TYR A 234 41.07 -41.31 -7.13
C TYR A 234 41.62 -42.64 -7.66
N SER A 235 42.34 -43.36 -6.80
CA SER A 235 42.92 -44.67 -7.09
C SER A 235 42.47 -45.69 -6.03
N PRO A 236 41.55 -46.61 -6.35
CA PRO A 236 40.97 -47.58 -5.41
C PRO A 236 41.92 -48.71 -4.96
#